data_AF-A0A8S4G728-F1
#
_entry.id   AF-A0A8S4G728-F1
#
_cell.length_a   1.000
_cell.length_b   1.000
_cell.length_c   1.000
_cell.angle_alpha   90.00
_cell.angle_beta   90.00
_cell.angle_gamma   90.00
#
_symmetry.space_group_name_H-M   'P 1'
#
loop_
_entity.id
_entity.type
_entity.pdbx_description
1 polymer ?
#
loop_
_entity_poly.entity_id
_entity_poly.type
_entity_poly.pdbx_seq_one_letter_code
_entity_poly.pdbx_strand_id
1 'polypeptide(L)'
;MLLPELMESVRMVWVLSRGYRSDEAMAPLLARAAWALADKLERFLDPHTLFEAWDTPCSYASHKYIERGTPLAHMLLPELMESVRMVWVLSRGYRSDEAMAPLLARAAWALADKLERFLDPHTLFDKPNEEVLALSRDGAEIMEKWHALYRETRHEIEVCGKGARWEFDQPLLFTRTDYIGTVARDLEKVVQVLIDFERVFGLELKSIISDPTQIDDVRKRVKNLVYPIRTIDFSVFVYDNKENWDVIMNDFWTEVRYLEDEAKNYINQSFGNLRSSEEALDVLLKFLDMRLRASIHEQLSTKFDLVMRQFIKEINAIEDQFTVS
;
A
#
# COMPACT_ATOMS: atom_id res chain seq x y z
N MET A 1 21.91 1.39 -20.52
CA MET A 1 21.14 0.57 -21.48
C MET A 1 19.78 0.29 -20.87
N LEU A 2 18.74 0.82 -21.50
CA LEU A 2 17.37 0.61 -21.07
C LEU A 2 17.04 -0.89 -21.21
N LEU A 3 16.22 -1.43 -20.31
CA LEU A 3 15.85 -2.86 -20.35
C LEU A 3 15.24 -3.26 -21.71
N PRO A 4 14.43 -2.41 -22.36
CA PRO A 4 14.00 -2.59 -23.74
C PRO A 4 15.14 -2.78 -24.75
N GLU A 5 16.24 -2.02 -24.65
CA GLU A 5 17.37 -2.10 -25.58
C GLU A 5 18.17 -3.41 -25.41
N LEU A 6 18.32 -3.89 -24.16
CA LEU A 6 18.92 -5.19 -23.87
C LEU A 6 18.07 -6.31 -24.49
N MET A 7 16.75 -6.23 -24.33
CA MET A 7 15.83 -7.26 -24.81
C MET A 7 15.66 -7.22 -26.32
N GLU A 8 15.66 -6.04 -26.95
CA GLU A 8 15.74 -5.89 -28.40
C GLU A 8 17.07 -6.46 -28.93
N SER A 9 18.16 -6.28 -28.19
CA SER A 9 19.47 -6.86 -28.54
C SER A 9 19.47 -8.38 -28.42
N VAL A 10 18.88 -8.95 -27.36
CA VAL A 10 18.72 -10.41 -27.20
C VAL A 10 17.82 -10.97 -28.32
N ARG A 11 16.72 -10.29 -28.63
CA ARG A 11 15.81 -10.61 -29.73
C ARG A 11 16.52 -10.56 -31.08
N MET A 12 17.30 -9.52 -31.34
CA MET A 12 18.09 -9.38 -32.57
C MET A 12 19.18 -10.45 -32.67
N VAL A 13 19.91 -10.75 -31.58
CA VAL A 13 20.93 -11.80 -31.55
C VAL A 13 20.30 -13.17 -31.84
N TRP A 14 19.12 -13.47 -31.29
CA TRP A 14 18.40 -14.71 -31.55
C TRP A 14 17.86 -14.81 -32.98
N VAL A 15 17.26 -13.75 -33.50
CA VAL A 15 16.64 -13.73 -34.85
C VAL A 15 17.69 -13.69 -35.96
N LEU A 16 18.81 -12.97 -35.76
CA LEU A 16 19.79 -12.68 -36.82
C LEU A 16 21.04 -13.56 -36.75
N SER A 17 21.45 -14.08 -35.58
CA SER A 17 22.69 -14.84 -35.48
C SER A 17 22.49 -16.35 -35.67
N ARG A 18 23.03 -16.89 -36.76
CA ARG A 18 23.07 -18.35 -37.01
C ARG A 18 23.91 -19.11 -35.97
N GLY A 19 24.83 -18.45 -35.26
CA GLY A 19 25.73 -19.04 -34.27
C GLY A 19 25.11 -19.23 -32.87
N TYR A 20 24.00 -18.55 -32.58
CA TYR A 20 23.27 -18.68 -31.29
C TYR A 20 22.03 -19.59 -31.40
N ARG A 21 21.95 -20.43 -32.45
CA ARG A 21 20.82 -21.35 -32.68
C ARG A 21 20.88 -22.64 -31.84
N SER A 22 21.92 -22.83 -31.02
CA SER A 22 22.01 -23.92 -30.06
C SER A 22 21.83 -23.40 -28.63
N ASP A 23 21.13 -24.18 -27.81
CA ASP A 23 20.80 -23.80 -26.43
C ASP A 23 22.06 -23.55 -25.57
N GLU A 24 23.16 -24.27 -25.84
CA GLU A 24 24.45 -24.11 -25.15
C GLU A 24 25.08 -22.72 -25.34
N ALA A 25 24.91 -22.09 -26.50
CA ALA A 25 25.47 -20.77 -26.78
C ALA A 25 24.62 -19.63 -26.21
N MET A 26 23.30 -19.87 -26.07
CA MET A 26 22.33 -18.87 -25.64
C MET A 26 22.12 -18.86 -24.12
N ALA A 27 22.25 -20.02 -23.45
CA ALA A 27 22.13 -20.16 -22.01
C ALA A 27 22.96 -19.15 -21.20
N PRO A 28 24.26 -18.90 -21.47
CA PRO A 28 25.02 -17.89 -20.72
C PRO A 28 24.58 -16.45 -21.01
N LEU A 29 24.03 -16.15 -22.19
CA LEU A 29 23.47 -14.83 -22.50
C LEU A 29 22.12 -14.61 -21.81
N LEU A 30 21.26 -15.63 -21.77
CA LEU A 30 20.00 -15.59 -21.05
C LEU A 30 20.19 -15.58 -19.54
N ALA A 31 21.14 -16.35 -19.02
CA ALA A 31 21.54 -16.31 -17.63
C ALA A 31 22.13 -14.94 -17.27
N ARG A 32 22.93 -14.32 -18.16
CA ARG A 32 23.42 -12.93 -17.97
C ARG A 32 22.32 -11.89 -18.10
N ALA A 33 21.33 -12.09 -18.97
CA ALA A 33 20.19 -11.19 -19.11
C ALA A 33 19.27 -11.30 -17.88
N ALA A 34 19.00 -12.52 -17.40
CA ALA A 34 18.28 -12.79 -16.18
C ALA A 34 19.01 -12.28 -14.94
N TRP A 35 20.34 -12.45 -14.86
CA TRP A 35 21.17 -11.85 -13.82
C TRP A 35 21.20 -10.33 -13.91
N ALA A 36 21.32 -9.75 -15.10
CA ALA A 36 21.30 -8.31 -15.28
C ALA A 36 19.91 -7.73 -14.98
N LEU A 37 18.84 -8.49 -15.20
CA LEU A 37 17.47 -8.17 -14.80
C LEU A 37 17.31 -8.26 -13.28
N ALA A 38 17.81 -9.31 -12.64
CA ALA A 38 17.81 -9.48 -11.20
C ALA A 38 18.64 -8.38 -10.51
N ASP A 39 19.86 -8.12 -10.99
CA ASP A 39 20.75 -7.05 -10.53
C ASP A 39 20.14 -5.66 -10.81
N LYS A 40 19.44 -5.48 -11.95
CA LYS A 40 18.64 -4.26 -12.17
C LYS A 40 17.52 -4.14 -11.15
N LEU A 41 16.72 -5.18 -10.93
CA LEU A 41 15.62 -5.17 -9.96
C LEU A 41 16.17 -4.91 -8.54
N GLU A 42 17.31 -5.49 -8.19
CA GLU A 42 18.00 -5.26 -6.91
C GLU A 42 18.44 -3.79 -6.75
N ARG A 43 18.99 -3.18 -7.82
CA ARG A 43 19.43 -1.76 -7.87
C ARG A 43 18.29 -0.74 -8.07
N PHE A 44 17.20 -1.12 -8.72
CA PHE A 44 16.03 -0.25 -8.97
C PHE A 44 15.13 -0.14 -7.76
N LEU A 45 15.11 -1.16 -6.93
CA LEU A 45 14.46 -1.10 -5.64
C LEU A 45 15.38 -0.41 -4.61
N ASP A 46 16.44 0.30 -4.99
CA ASP A 46 17.32 1.04 -4.05
C ASP A 46 16.67 2.38 -3.65
N PRO A 47 16.58 2.77 -2.36
CA PRO A 47 15.86 3.96 -1.92
C PRO A 47 16.28 5.25 -2.62
N HIS A 48 17.56 5.36 -3.00
CA HIS A 48 18.08 6.53 -3.69
C HIS A 48 17.59 6.65 -5.14
N THR A 49 17.27 5.56 -5.85
CA THR A 49 16.76 5.65 -7.23
C THR A 49 15.24 5.84 -7.29
N LEU A 50 14.51 5.42 -6.24
CA LEU A 50 13.12 5.80 -6.01
C LEU A 50 12.97 7.29 -5.65
N PHE A 51 13.99 7.88 -4.99
CA PHE A 51 14.02 9.29 -4.60
C PHE A 51 14.79 10.23 -5.55
N GLU A 52 15.72 9.78 -6.39
CA GLU A 52 16.47 10.67 -7.31
C GLU A 52 15.58 11.32 -8.38
N ALA A 53 14.39 10.75 -8.64
CA ALA A 53 13.36 11.41 -9.45
C ALA A 53 12.64 12.57 -8.72
N TRP A 54 12.91 12.77 -7.43
CA TRP A 54 12.28 13.79 -6.57
C TRP A 54 13.15 15.04 -6.38
N ASP A 55 14.47 14.93 -6.51
CA ASP A 55 15.42 16.00 -6.19
C ASP A 55 15.87 16.86 -7.39
N THR A 56 14.92 17.23 -8.25
CA THR A 56 15.09 18.44 -9.08
C THR A 56 14.67 19.67 -8.26
N PRO A 57 15.54 20.66 -8.05
CA PRO A 57 15.21 21.83 -7.25
C PRO A 57 14.31 22.77 -8.04
N CYS A 58 13.00 22.71 -7.78
CA CYS A 58 12.09 23.81 -8.04
C CYS A 58 11.22 24.02 -6.80
N SER A 59 11.61 25.03 -6.02
CA SER A 59 10.77 25.59 -4.97
C SER A 59 9.50 26.20 -5.59
N TYR A 60 8.38 26.11 -4.86
CA TYR A 60 7.00 26.48 -5.26
C TYR A 60 6.21 25.43 -6.06
N ALA A 61 5.87 24.31 -5.42
CA ALA A 61 4.65 23.56 -5.77
C ALA A 61 4.09 22.79 -4.57
N SER A 62 3.42 23.50 -3.67
CA SER A 62 2.58 22.93 -2.62
C SER A 62 1.41 22.15 -3.24
N HIS A 63 1.13 20.95 -2.71
CA HIS A 63 -0.13 20.18 -2.84
C HIS A 63 -0.49 19.45 -4.17
N LYS A 64 0.43 19.22 -5.13
CA LYS A 64 0.09 18.42 -6.34
C LYS A 64 1.03 17.29 -6.76
N TYR A 65 2.03 16.94 -5.95
CA TYR A 65 3.06 15.97 -6.36
C TYR A 65 3.18 14.73 -5.45
N ILE A 66 2.18 14.39 -4.63
CA ILE A 66 2.25 13.20 -3.74
C ILE A 66 2.08 11.85 -4.51
N GLU A 67 1.87 11.86 -5.83
CA GLU A 67 1.32 10.68 -6.52
C GLU A 67 2.26 9.70 -7.23
N ARG A 68 3.59 9.87 -7.31
CA ARG A 68 4.39 9.00 -8.22
C ARG A 68 5.79 8.61 -7.75
N GLY A 69 5.87 7.86 -6.66
CA GLY A 69 7.09 7.10 -6.31
C GLY A 69 7.22 5.75 -7.04
N THR A 70 6.09 5.18 -7.50
CA THR A 70 5.99 3.78 -7.95
C THR A 70 5.90 3.43 -9.45
N PRO A 71 5.85 4.35 -10.44
CA PRO A 71 5.58 3.96 -11.82
C PRO A 71 6.54 2.90 -12.38
N LEU A 72 7.81 2.89 -11.93
CA LEU A 72 8.85 2.07 -12.50
C LEU A 72 8.70 0.57 -12.20
N ALA A 73 8.40 0.17 -10.97
CA ALA A 73 8.24 -1.25 -10.61
C ALA A 73 7.06 -1.86 -11.38
N HIS A 74 5.95 -1.12 -11.50
CA HIS A 74 4.81 -1.52 -12.32
C HIS A 74 5.12 -1.59 -13.82
N MET A 75 6.10 -0.84 -14.33
CA MET A 75 6.55 -0.94 -15.72
C MET A 75 7.52 -2.11 -15.95
N LEU A 76 8.40 -2.40 -14.98
CA LEU A 76 9.46 -3.40 -15.12
C LEU A 76 8.98 -4.84 -14.93
N LEU A 77 7.98 -5.09 -14.08
CA LEU A 77 7.41 -6.43 -13.86
C LEU A 77 6.82 -7.04 -15.15
N PRO A 78 5.98 -6.31 -15.93
CA PRO A 78 5.53 -6.77 -17.25
C PRO A 78 6.68 -7.07 -18.20
N GLU A 79 7.70 -6.20 -18.26
CA GLU A 79 8.87 -6.39 -19.13
C GLU A 79 9.67 -7.66 -18.76
N LEU A 80 9.87 -7.90 -17.46
CA LEU A 80 10.47 -9.13 -16.94
C LEU A 80 9.65 -10.35 -17.39
N MET A 81 8.34 -10.34 -17.14
CA MET A 81 7.49 -11.49 -17.46
C MET A 81 7.48 -11.78 -18.97
N GLU A 82 7.38 -10.74 -19.80
CA GLU A 82 7.47 -10.87 -21.26
C GLU A 82 8.82 -11.43 -21.70
N SER A 83 9.91 -11.01 -21.05
CA SER A 83 11.25 -11.53 -21.33
C SER A 83 11.32 -13.03 -21.03
N VAL A 84 10.80 -13.47 -19.88
CA VAL A 84 10.75 -14.89 -19.51
C VAL A 84 9.85 -15.69 -20.48
N ARG A 85 8.70 -15.12 -20.86
CA ARG A 85 7.79 -15.70 -21.87
C ARG A 85 8.50 -15.93 -23.20
N MET A 86 9.22 -14.93 -23.69
CA MET A 86 9.97 -15.03 -24.94
C MET A 86 11.05 -16.11 -24.88
N VAL A 87 11.76 -16.23 -23.76
CA VAL A 87 12.74 -17.32 -23.57
C VAL A 87 12.06 -18.69 -23.64
N TRP A 88 10.92 -18.88 -22.98
CA TRP A 88 10.16 -20.13 -23.02
C TRP A 88 9.70 -20.51 -24.43
N VAL A 89 9.16 -19.54 -25.16
CA VAL A 89 8.64 -19.76 -26.52
C VAL A 89 9.78 -20.08 -27.49
N LEU A 90 10.91 -19.37 -27.40
CA LEU A 90 11.96 -19.42 -28.40
C LEU A 90 13.04 -20.47 -28.13
N SER A 91 13.52 -20.57 -26.88
CA SER A 91 14.60 -21.49 -26.50
C SER A 91 14.10 -22.92 -26.42
N ARG A 92 14.88 -23.91 -26.89
CA ARG A 92 14.50 -25.33 -26.73
C ARG A 92 14.95 -25.85 -25.37
N GLY A 93 16.09 -25.38 -24.87
CA GLY A 93 16.69 -25.82 -23.60
C GLY A 93 16.01 -25.22 -22.37
N TYR A 94 15.31 -24.09 -22.52
CA TYR A 94 14.50 -23.47 -21.46
C TYR A 94 13.00 -23.76 -21.59
N ARG A 95 12.60 -24.63 -22.52
CA ARG A 95 11.21 -25.06 -22.71
C ARG A 95 10.89 -26.33 -21.90
N SER A 96 11.41 -26.37 -20.69
CA SER A 96 11.12 -27.41 -19.69
C SER A 96 11.00 -26.75 -18.33
N ASP A 97 10.17 -27.35 -17.47
CA ASP A 97 9.92 -26.84 -16.12
C ASP A 97 11.21 -26.81 -15.31
N GLU A 98 12.06 -27.84 -15.45
CA GLU A 98 13.37 -27.96 -14.78
C GLU A 98 14.31 -26.78 -15.06
N ALA A 99 14.28 -26.22 -16.27
CA ALA A 99 15.15 -25.13 -16.67
C ALA A 99 14.55 -23.75 -16.36
N MET A 100 13.23 -23.60 -16.48
CA MET A 100 12.56 -22.30 -16.33
C MET A 100 12.10 -22.01 -14.90
N ALA A 101 11.62 -23.01 -14.16
CA ALA A 101 11.14 -22.83 -12.79
C ALA A 101 12.18 -22.18 -11.87
N PRO A 102 13.49 -22.53 -11.92
CA PRO A 102 14.49 -21.87 -11.08
C PRO A 102 14.65 -20.37 -11.35
N LEU A 103 14.44 -19.91 -12.60
CA LEU A 103 14.51 -18.49 -12.96
C LEU A 103 13.32 -17.72 -12.39
N LEU A 104 12.11 -18.26 -12.54
CA LEU A 104 10.89 -17.68 -11.96
C LEU A 104 10.95 -17.67 -10.43
N ALA A 105 11.41 -18.76 -9.81
CA ALA A 105 11.59 -18.85 -8.37
C ALA A 105 12.63 -17.84 -7.86
N ARG A 106 13.71 -17.61 -8.61
CA ARG A 106 14.71 -16.58 -8.26
C ARG A 106 14.12 -15.17 -8.33
N ALA A 107 13.31 -14.87 -9.34
CA ALA A 107 12.64 -13.58 -9.46
C ALA A 107 11.65 -13.37 -8.31
N ALA A 108 10.81 -14.36 -8.01
CA ALA A 108 9.89 -14.32 -6.87
C ALA A 108 10.64 -14.11 -5.54
N TRP A 109 11.77 -14.81 -5.33
CA TRP A 109 12.61 -14.64 -4.15
C TRP A 109 13.18 -13.22 -4.04
N ALA A 110 13.68 -12.63 -5.14
CA ALA A 110 14.26 -11.29 -5.13
C ALA A 110 13.21 -10.22 -4.82
N LEU A 111 12.00 -10.34 -5.37
CA LEU A 111 10.87 -9.48 -5.03
C LEU A 111 10.51 -9.59 -3.55
N ALA A 112 10.41 -10.82 -3.04
CA ALA A 112 10.06 -11.10 -1.65
C ALA A 112 11.10 -10.54 -0.67
N ASP A 113 12.36 -10.91 -0.83
CA ASP A 113 13.48 -10.46 0.03
C ASP A 113 13.57 -8.92 0.08
N LYS A 114 13.28 -8.26 -1.03
CA LYS A 114 13.30 -6.79 -1.07
C LYS A 114 12.12 -6.18 -0.32
N LEU A 115 10.89 -6.63 -0.54
CA LEU A 115 9.73 -6.10 0.17
C LEU A 115 9.81 -6.36 1.68
N GLU A 116 10.31 -7.52 2.09
CA GLU A 116 10.51 -7.84 3.51
C GLU A 116 11.42 -6.83 4.21
N ARG A 117 12.48 -6.36 3.54
CA ARG A 117 13.39 -5.33 4.08
C ARG A 117 12.73 -3.95 4.15
N PHE A 118 11.87 -3.62 3.20
CA PHE A 118 11.21 -2.30 3.18
C PHE A 118 10.03 -2.19 4.10
N LEU A 119 9.33 -3.30 4.32
CA LEU A 119 8.16 -3.38 5.18
C LEU A 119 8.52 -3.92 6.56
N ASP A 120 9.79 -3.85 6.96
CA ASP A 120 10.28 -4.30 8.26
C ASP A 120 9.52 -3.59 9.41
N PRO A 121 8.65 -4.29 10.16
CA PRO A 121 7.78 -3.69 11.17
C PRO A 121 8.52 -2.89 12.26
N HIS A 122 9.78 -3.22 12.51
CA HIS A 122 10.58 -2.56 13.54
C HIS A 122 10.97 -1.12 13.17
N THR A 123 11.20 -0.87 11.89
CA THR A 123 11.71 0.41 11.36
C THR A 123 10.67 1.13 10.49
N LEU A 124 9.67 0.41 9.99
CA LEU A 124 8.65 0.92 9.09
C LEU A 124 7.91 2.13 9.68
N PHE A 125 7.47 2.03 10.93
CA PHE A 125 6.69 3.06 11.61
C PHE A 125 7.53 4.22 12.17
N ASP A 126 8.82 4.29 11.88
CA ASP A 126 9.64 5.48 12.15
C ASP A 126 9.52 6.54 11.03
N LYS A 127 8.94 6.14 9.91
CA LYS A 127 8.65 6.99 8.75
C LYS A 127 7.32 7.74 8.93
N PRO A 128 7.08 8.83 8.18
CA PRO A 128 5.78 9.48 8.13
C PRO A 128 4.67 8.53 7.66
N ASN A 129 3.47 8.63 8.25
CA ASN A 129 2.34 7.75 7.92
C ASN A 129 2.02 7.71 6.41
N GLU A 130 2.07 8.84 5.72
CA GLU A 130 1.82 8.90 4.26
C GLU A 130 2.88 8.14 3.45
N GLU A 131 4.14 8.13 3.90
CA GLU A 131 5.21 7.33 3.26
C GLU A 131 4.98 5.84 3.49
N VAL A 132 4.64 5.44 4.72
CA VAL A 132 4.36 4.04 5.04
C VAL A 132 3.15 3.54 4.25
N LEU A 133 2.09 4.35 4.14
CA LEU A 133 0.89 4.02 3.36
C LEU A 133 1.25 3.72 1.91
N ALA A 134 2.07 4.57 1.29
CA ALA A 134 2.53 4.37 -0.08
C ALA A 134 3.35 3.07 -0.20
N LEU A 135 4.36 2.89 0.65
CA LEU A 135 5.22 1.68 0.64
C LEU A 135 4.43 0.38 0.80
N SER A 136 3.48 0.33 1.73
CA SER A 136 2.65 -0.85 1.98
C SER A 136 1.70 -1.13 0.81
N ARG A 137 1.06 -0.10 0.25
CA ARG A 137 0.20 -0.24 -0.93
C ARG A 137 0.99 -0.75 -2.14
N ASP A 138 2.10 -0.09 -2.43
CA ASP A 138 2.98 -0.42 -3.55
C ASP A 138 3.51 -1.86 -3.44
N GLY A 139 3.93 -2.26 -2.24
CA GLY A 139 4.39 -3.62 -1.97
C GLY A 139 3.30 -4.67 -2.23
N ALA A 140 2.07 -4.41 -1.77
CA ALA A 140 0.93 -5.28 -2.05
C ALA A 140 0.65 -5.39 -3.56
N GLU A 141 0.56 -4.25 -4.26
CA GLU A 141 0.26 -4.22 -5.69
C GLU A 141 1.36 -4.88 -6.53
N ILE A 142 2.63 -4.78 -6.13
CA ILE A 142 3.75 -5.48 -6.79
C ILE A 142 3.56 -7.00 -6.73
N MET A 143 3.20 -7.54 -5.56
CA MET A 143 2.98 -8.99 -5.38
C MET A 143 1.73 -9.47 -6.11
N GLU A 144 0.64 -8.72 -6.05
CA GLU A 144 -0.59 -8.98 -6.80
C GLU A 144 -0.29 -8.99 -8.32
N LYS A 145 0.50 -8.03 -8.80
CA LYS A 145 0.86 -7.91 -10.21
C LYS A 145 1.78 -9.03 -10.68
N TRP A 146 2.74 -9.46 -9.87
CA TRP A 146 3.59 -10.63 -10.16
C TRP A 146 2.75 -11.87 -10.47
N HIS A 147 1.78 -12.17 -9.59
CA HIS A 147 0.87 -13.31 -9.78
C HIS A 147 -0.05 -13.10 -11.00
N ALA A 148 -0.62 -11.91 -11.17
CA ALA A 148 -1.50 -11.60 -12.30
C ALA A 148 -0.80 -11.79 -13.65
N LEU A 149 0.41 -11.26 -13.81
CA LEU A 149 1.21 -11.36 -15.03
C LEU A 149 1.55 -12.81 -15.38
N TYR A 150 1.81 -13.65 -14.37
CA TYR A 150 2.02 -15.08 -14.59
C TYR A 150 0.77 -15.75 -15.15
N ARG A 151 -0.41 -15.48 -14.57
CA ARG A 151 -1.69 -16.06 -15.02
C ARG A 151 -2.07 -15.59 -16.42
N GLU A 152 -1.86 -14.32 -16.72
CA GLU A 152 -2.07 -13.75 -18.05
C GLU A 152 -1.15 -14.41 -19.08
N THR A 153 0.15 -14.51 -18.78
CA THR A 153 1.14 -15.18 -19.64
C THR A 153 0.77 -16.64 -19.90
N ARG A 154 0.35 -17.36 -18.86
CA ARG A 154 -0.16 -18.73 -18.99
C ARG A 154 -1.33 -18.81 -19.96
N HIS A 155 -2.32 -17.94 -19.76
CA HIS A 155 -3.53 -17.91 -20.59
C HIS A 155 -3.19 -17.64 -22.07
N GLU A 156 -2.32 -16.68 -22.35
CA GLU A 156 -1.86 -16.39 -23.72
C GLU A 156 -1.20 -17.59 -24.40
N ILE A 157 -0.34 -18.32 -23.68
CA ILE A 157 0.34 -19.51 -24.20
C ILE A 157 -0.67 -20.63 -24.47
N GLU A 158 -1.64 -20.83 -23.57
CA GLU A 158 -2.70 -21.82 -23.74
C GLU A 158 -3.57 -21.51 -24.98
N VAL A 159 -3.97 -20.25 -25.17
CA VAL A 159 -4.77 -19.80 -26.34
C VAL A 159 -4.00 -19.94 -27.65
N CYS A 160 -2.67 -19.72 -27.63
CA CYS A 160 -1.82 -19.89 -28.82
C CYS A 160 -1.80 -21.36 -29.31
N GLY A 161 -2.06 -22.33 -28.41
CA GLY A 161 -2.25 -23.75 -28.75
C GLY A 161 -1.02 -24.45 -29.34
N LYS A 162 0.16 -23.80 -29.29
CA LYS A 162 1.42 -24.28 -29.89
C LYS A 162 2.55 -24.18 -28.87
N GLY A 163 3.20 -25.31 -28.57
CA GLY A 163 4.38 -25.37 -27.71
C GLY A 163 4.14 -26.11 -26.39
N ALA A 164 5.10 -26.01 -25.47
CA ALA A 164 5.00 -26.60 -24.14
C ALA A 164 4.05 -25.78 -23.26
N ARG A 165 3.35 -26.45 -22.34
CA ARG A 165 2.40 -25.82 -21.42
C ARG A 165 3.16 -24.98 -20.40
N TRP A 166 2.72 -23.75 -20.19
CA TRP A 166 3.22 -22.87 -19.14
C TRP A 166 2.55 -23.24 -17.81
N GLU A 167 3.02 -24.30 -17.18
CA GLU A 167 2.56 -24.74 -15.87
C GLU A 167 3.79 -24.98 -15.00
N PHE A 168 3.82 -24.37 -13.83
CA PHE A 168 4.91 -24.55 -12.87
C PHE A 168 4.31 -24.81 -11.49
N ASP A 169 5.14 -25.31 -10.57
CA ASP A 169 4.77 -25.51 -9.18
C ASP A 169 4.31 -24.17 -8.55
N GLN A 170 3.00 -24.01 -8.39
CA GLN A 170 2.40 -22.76 -7.90
C GLN A 170 2.85 -22.43 -6.46
N PRO A 171 2.83 -23.39 -5.51
CA PRO A 171 3.39 -23.17 -4.18
C PRO A 171 4.80 -22.60 -4.15
N LEU A 172 5.68 -23.07 -5.04
CA LEU A 172 7.07 -22.62 -5.13
C LEU A 172 7.18 -21.14 -5.52
N LEU A 173 6.28 -20.67 -6.39
CA LEU A 173 6.33 -19.32 -6.95
C LEU A 173 5.51 -18.30 -6.14
N PHE A 174 4.42 -18.74 -5.50
CA PHE A 174 3.40 -17.82 -5.01
C PHE A 174 3.14 -17.86 -3.50
N THR A 175 3.43 -18.96 -2.79
CA THR A 175 3.12 -19.06 -1.35
C THR A 175 3.72 -17.90 -0.56
N ARG A 176 5.01 -17.61 -0.77
CA ARG A 176 5.71 -16.53 -0.08
C ARG A 176 5.28 -15.15 -0.58
N THR A 177 5.20 -14.94 -1.90
CA THR A 177 4.88 -13.62 -2.47
C THR A 177 3.46 -13.18 -2.15
N ASP A 178 2.49 -14.11 -2.25
CA ASP A 178 1.09 -13.82 -1.96
C ASP A 178 0.88 -13.53 -0.46
N TYR A 179 1.60 -14.24 0.40
CA TYR A 179 1.56 -13.98 1.83
C TYR A 179 2.17 -12.62 2.19
N ILE A 180 3.32 -12.25 1.62
CA ILE A 180 3.89 -10.91 1.77
C ILE A 180 2.91 -9.85 1.28
N GLY A 181 2.24 -10.06 0.15
CA GLY A 181 1.20 -9.17 -0.36
C GLY A 181 0.04 -9.00 0.64
N THR A 182 -0.36 -10.09 1.30
CA THR A 182 -1.40 -10.06 2.35
C THR A 182 -0.96 -9.21 3.54
N VAL A 183 0.25 -9.44 4.07
CA VAL A 183 0.82 -8.65 5.17
C VAL A 183 0.94 -7.16 4.77
N ALA A 184 1.42 -6.88 3.56
CA ALA A 184 1.53 -5.52 3.04
C ALA A 184 0.17 -4.81 2.96
N ARG A 185 -0.89 -5.51 2.51
CA ARG A 185 -2.27 -4.99 2.54
C ARG A 185 -2.76 -4.71 3.95
N ASP A 186 -2.40 -5.54 4.91
CA ASP A 186 -2.80 -5.33 6.30
C ASP A 186 -2.08 -4.13 6.91
N LEU A 187 -0.79 -3.95 6.64
CA LEU A 187 -0.02 -2.76 7.01
C LEU A 187 -0.59 -1.49 6.35
N GLU A 188 -0.99 -1.55 5.08
CA GLU A 188 -1.68 -0.45 4.38
C GLU A 188 -2.93 -0.01 5.17
N LYS A 189 -3.78 -0.97 5.55
CA LYS A 189 -4.98 -0.70 6.34
C LYS A 189 -4.64 -0.12 7.72
N VAL A 190 -3.65 -0.69 8.42
CA VAL A 190 -3.22 -0.21 9.74
C VAL A 190 -2.86 1.27 9.67
N VAL A 191 -2.03 1.66 8.70
CA VAL A 191 -1.58 3.05 8.56
C VAL A 191 -2.68 3.97 8.11
N GLN A 192 -3.57 3.52 7.22
CA GLN A 192 -4.76 4.28 6.85
C GLN A 192 -5.61 4.61 8.09
N VAL A 193 -5.76 3.66 9.02
CA VAL A 193 -6.48 3.88 10.28
C VAL A 193 -5.81 4.94 11.15
N LEU A 194 -4.47 4.96 11.22
CA LEU A 194 -3.75 6.01 11.96
C LEU A 194 -4.00 7.39 11.36
N ILE A 195 -3.89 7.51 10.02
CA ILE A 195 -4.13 8.75 9.29
C ILE A 195 -5.56 9.24 9.52
N ASP A 196 -6.54 8.33 9.44
CA ASP A 196 -7.95 8.65 9.64
C ASP A 196 -8.20 9.17 11.07
N PHE A 197 -7.63 8.52 12.09
CA PHE A 197 -7.75 9.00 13.47
C PHE A 197 -7.01 10.32 13.71
N GLU A 198 -5.85 10.55 13.10
CA GLU A 198 -5.16 11.84 13.17
C GLU A 198 -5.99 12.98 12.55
N ARG A 199 -6.73 12.69 11.47
CA ARG A 199 -7.66 13.63 10.84
C ARG A 199 -8.87 13.91 11.73
N VAL A 200 -9.50 12.88 12.29
CA VAL A 200 -10.65 13.01 13.20
C VAL A 200 -10.23 13.82 14.43
N PHE A 201 -9.18 13.41 15.13
CA PHE A 201 -8.71 14.07 16.35
C PHE A 201 -7.75 15.25 16.08
N GLY A 202 -7.81 15.80 14.87
CA GLY A 202 -7.08 17.00 14.47
C GLY A 202 -7.58 18.27 15.20
N LEU A 203 -7.08 19.42 14.75
CA LEU A 203 -7.41 20.72 15.38
C LEU A 203 -8.90 21.08 15.34
N GLU A 204 -9.66 20.47 14.42
CA GLU A 204 -11.06 20.81 14.20
C GLU A 204 -11.97 20.32 15.34
N LEU A 205 -11.82 19.07 15.80
CA LEU A 205 -12.56 18.57 16.96
C LEU A 205 -12.13 19.28 18.26
N LYS A 206 -10.86 19.70 18.37
CA LYS A 206 -10.38 20.51 19.51
C LYS A 206 -11.11 21.84 19.66
N SER A 207 -11.64 22.41 18.57
CA SER A 207 -12.32 23.71 18.60
C SER A 207 -13.71 23.65 19.27
N ILE A 208 -14.40 22.51 19.19
CA ILE A 208 -15.75 22.34 19.78
C ILE A 208 -15.69 21.66 21.16
N ILE A 209 -14.66 20.86 21.41
CA ILE A 209 -14.55 20.09 22.65
C ILE A 209 -14.24 21.00 23.84
N SER A 210 -15.01 20.83 24.92
CA SER A 210 -14.85 21.61 26.15
C SER A 210 -13.71 21.16 27.07
N ASP A 211 -13.20 19.93 26.90
CA ASP A 211 -12.07 19.37 27.67
C ASP A 211 -10.96 18.84 26.73
N PRO A 212 -9.87 19.59 26.50
CA PRO A 212 -8.80 19.20 25.58
C PRO A 212 -7.96 18.01 26.07
N THR A 213 -8.04 17.64 27.35
CA THR A 213 -7.20 16.57 27.93
C THR A 213 -7.58 15.17 27.42
N GLN A 214 -8.89 14.93 27.23
CA GLN A 214 -9.41 13.64 26.76
C GLN A 214 -8.97 13.31 25.33
N ILE A 215 -8.88 14.33 24.46
CA ILE A 215 -8.39 14.18 23.08
C ILE A 215 -6.92 13.79 23.05
N ASP A 216 -6.11 14.39 23.93
CA ASP A 216 -4.68 14.11 23.98
C ASP A 216 -4.40 12.66 24.44
N ASP A 217 -5.23 12.11 25.33
CA ASP A 217 -5.13 10.71 25.75
C ASP A 217 -5.54 9.72 24.65
N VAL A 218 -6.61 10.01 23.90
CA VAL A 218 -6.97 9.23 22.72
C VAL A 218 -5.86 9.25 21.69
N ARG A 219 -5.26 10.42 21.43
CA ARG A 219 -4.15 10.55 20.47
C ARG A 219 -2.92 9.73 20.88
N LYS A 220 -2.60 9.65 22.18
CA LYS A 220 -1.53 8.77 22.67
C LYS A 220 -1.87 7.30 22.39
N ARG A 221 -3.11 6.87 22.63
CA ARG A 221 -3.55 5.51 22.36
C ARG A 221 -3.51 5.17 20.87
N VAL A 222 -3.94 6.08 20.00
CA VAL A 222 -3.84 5.92 18.53
C VAL A 222 -2.38 5.68 18.12
N LYS A 223 -1.42 6.47 18.65
CA LYS A 223 0.01 6.26 18.38
C LYS A 223 0.52 4.91 18.89
N ASN A 224 -0.04 4.40 19.98
CA ASN A 224 0.35 3.12 20.55
C ASN A 224 -0.29 1.91 19.85
N LEU A 225 -1.25 2.10 18.93
CA LEU A 225 -1.88 0.99 18.18
C LEU A 225 -0.86 0.13 17.42
N VAL A 226 0.22 0.74 16.93
CA VAL A 226 1.27 0.02 16.20
C VAL A 226 2.32 -0.61 17.10
N TYR A 227 2.29 -0.34 18.41
CA TYR A 227 3.30 -0.85 19.33
C TYR A 227 3.43 -2.39 19.28
N PRO A 228 2.33 -3.17 19.34
CA PRO A 228 2.42 -4.63 19.22
C PRO A 228 3.07 -5.09 17.92
N ILE A 229 2.82 -4.37 16.82
CA ILE A 229 3.38 -4.66 15.49
C ILE A 229 4.88 -4.34 15.45
N ARG A 230 5.29 -3.23 16.08
CA ARG A 230 6.70 -2.78 16.16
C ARG A 230 7.57 -3.68 17.04
N THR A 231 6.98 -4.38 18.00
CA THR A 231 7.67 -5.22 18.97
C THR A 231 7.50 -6.70 18.72
N ILE A 232 7.07 -7.09 17.52
CA ILE A 232 6.95 -8.50 17.13
C ILE A 232 8.31 -9.19 17.28
N ASP A 233 8.33 -10.41 17.83
CA ASP A 233 9.55 -11.20 18.05
C ASP A 233 9.72 -12.35 17.05
N PHE A 234 8.87 -12.42 16.02
CA PHE A 234 8.92 -13.41 14.95
C PHE A 234 8.94 -12.76 13.56
N SER A 235 9.37 -13.51 12.54
CA SER A 235 9.36 -13.00 11.17
C SER A 235 7.94 -12.96 10.60
N VAL A 236 7.34 -11.78 10.49
CA VAL A 236 5.95 -11.57 10.03
C VAL A 236 5.71 -12.12 8.63
N PHE A 237 6.71 -12.04 7.75
CA PHE A 237 6.62 -12.45 6.34
C PHE A 237 6.83 -13.96 6.10
N VAL A 238 7.08 -14.74 7.15
CA VAL A 238 7.14 -16.20 7.06
C VAL A 238 5.73 -16.76 7.18
N TYR A 239 5.28 -17.51 6.16
CA TYR A 239 3.91 -18.05 6.10
C TYR A 239 3.52 -18.90 7.32
N ASP A 240 4.47 -19.65 7.89
CA ASP A 240 4.22 -20.48 9.08
C ASP A 240 3.82 -19.64 10.32
N ASN A 241 4.15 -18.35 10.34
CA ASN A 241 3.76 -17.42 11.40
C ASN A 241 2.41 -16.73 11.14
N LYS A 242 1.68 -17.12 10.10
CA LYS A 242 0.41 -16.48 9.73
C LYS A 242 -0.60 -16.43 10.86
N GLU A 243 -0.76 -17.53 11.60
CA GLU A 243 -1.72 -17.56 12.72
C GLU A 243 -1.36 -16.54 13.80
N ASN A 244 -0.06 -16.33 14.07
CA ASN A 244 0.41 -15.31 15.02
C ASN A 244 0.14 -13.90 14.48
N TRP A 245 0.35 -13.66 13.18
CA TRP A 245 0.01 -12.39 12.54
C TRP A 245 -1.51 -12.10 12.59
N ASP A 246 -2.33 -13.11 12.29
CA ASP A 246 -3.79 -13.00 12.32
C ASP A 246 -4.29 -12.61 13.72
N VAL A 247 -3.68 -13.14 14.79
CA VAL A 247 -3.98 -12.75 16.19
C VAL A 247 -3.66 -11.27 16.42
N ILE A 248 -2.47 -10.81 16.04
CA ILE A 248 -2.06 -9.41 16.20
C ILE A 248 -3.01 -8.47 15.44
N MET A 249 -3.38 -8.84 14.22
CA MET A 249 -4.33 -8.06 13.43
C MET A 249 -5.73 -8.03 14.04
N ASN A 250 -6.20 -9.15 14.59
CA ASN A 250 -7.49 -9.20 15.28
C ASN A 250 -7.51 -8.30 16.54
N ASP A 251 -6.43 -8.30 17.31
CA ASP A 251 -6.27 -7.45 18.49
C ASP A 251 -6.21 -5.98 18.09
N PHE A 252 -5.48 -5.64 17.03
CA PHE A 252 -5.47 -4.29 16.45
C PHE A 252 -6.88 -3.83 16.08
N TRP A 253 -7.65 -4.64 15.34
CA TRP A 253 -9.02 -4.28 14.94
C TRP A 253 -9.98 -4.16 16.13
N THR A 254 -9.73 -4.91 17.20
CA THR A 254 -10.49 -4.83 18.45
C THR A 254 -10.24 -3.49 19.14
N GLU A 255 -8.97 -3.09 19.32
CA GLU A 255 -8.61 -1.78 19.88
C GLU A 255 -9.14 -0.62 19.03
N VAL A 256 -9.08 -0.76 17.72
CA VAL A 256 -9.65 0.22 16.78
C VAL A 256 -11.14 0.43 17.00
N ARG A 257 -11.92 -0.64 17.21
CA ARG A 257 -13.36 -0.53 17.50
C ARG A 257 -13.63 0.19 18.81
N TYR A 258 -12.83 -0.09 19.85
CA TYR A 258 -12.93 0.64 21.11
C TYR A 258 -12.66 2.13 20.93
N LEU A 259 -11.61 2.50 20.19
CA LEU A 259 -11.30 3.90 19.89
C LEU A 259 -12.38 4.58 19.03
N GLU A 260 -12.98 3.86 18.08
CA GLU A 260 -14.11 4.38 17.31
C GLU A 260 -15.31 4.67 18.22
N ASP A 261 -15.69 3.75 19.11
CA ASP A 261 -16.84 3.97 20.00
C ASP A 261 -16.57 5.10 21.00
N GLU A 262 -15.33 5.24 21.46
CA GLU A 262 -14.90 6.40 22.25
C GLU A 262 -15.03 7.70 21.46
N ALA A 263 -14.56 7.72 20.20
CA ALA A 263 -14.70 8.87 19.31
C ALA A 263 -16.17 9.28 19.13
N LYS A 264 -17.07 8.31 18.94
CA LYS A 264 -18.51 8.55 18.82
C LYS A 264 -19.08 9.16 20.10
N ASN A 265 -18.67 8.66 21.26
CA ASN A 265 -19.09 9.21 22.55
C ASN A 265 -18.62 10.65 22.72
N TYR A 266 -17.38 10.98 22.33
CA TYR A 266 -16.88 12.35 22.36
C TYR A 266 -17.63 13.27 21.40
N ILE A 267 -17.91 12.80 20.18
CA ILE A 267 -18.73 13.55 19.23
C ILE A 267 -20.12 13.82 19.83
N ASN A 268 -20.77 12.81 20.43
CA ASN A 268 -22.07 12.97 21.08
C ASN A 268 -22.04 14.00 22.21
N GLN A 269 -21.03 13.97 23.07
CA GLN A 269 -20.90 14.89 24.19
C GLN A 269 -20.64 16.33 23.71
N SER A 270 -19.80 16.47 22.69
CA SER A 270 -19.42 17.78 22.13
C SER A 270 -20.62 18.49 21.51
N PHE A 271 -21.40 17.76 20.70
CA PHE A 271 -22.62 18.30 20.09
C PHE A 271 -23.81 18.39 21.06
N GLY A 272 -23.71 17.80 22.26
CA GLY A 272 -24.72 17.95 23.31
C GLY A 272 -24.68 19.32 24.00
N ASN A 273 -23.51 19.94 24.07
CA ASN A 273 -23.26 21.20 24.80
C ASN A 273 -22.58 22.26 23.89
N LEU A 274 -23.20 22.55 22.75
CA LEU A 274 -22.68 23.54 21.80
C LEU A 274 -22.73 24.96 22.38
N ARG A 275 -21.65 25.73 22.17
CA ARG A 275 -21.55 27.15 22.55
C ARG A 275 -22.06 28.10 21.47
N SER A 276 -21.86 27.72 20.21
CA SER A 276 -22.22 28.47 19.02
C SER A 276 -22.73 27.50 17.96
N SER A 277 -23.88 27.80 17.36
CA SER A 277 -24.40 27.03 16.23
C SER A 277 -23.56 27.21 14.95
N GLU A 278 -22.98 28.40 14.75
CA GLU A 278 -22.13 28.72 13.59
C GLU A 278 -20.83 27.90 13.59
N GLU A 279 -20.10 27.91 14.72
CA GLU A 279 -18.84 27.16 14.86
C GLU A 279 -19.08 25.65 14.70
N ALA A 280 -20.19 25.16 15.27
CA ALA A 280 -20.56 23.75 15.18
C ALA A 280 -20.89 23.33 13.74
N LEU A 281 -21.57 24.20 12.97
CA LEU A 281 -21.91 23.93 11.58
C LEU A 281 -20.66 23.89 10.69
N ASP A 282 -19.75 24.86 10.83
CA ASP A 282 -18.51 24.91 10.04
C ASP A 282 -17.68 23.62 10.18
N VAL A 283 -17.52 23.15 11.41
CA VAL A 283 -16.79 21.91 11.68
C VAL A 283 -17.53 20.68 11.12
N LEU A 284 -18.87 20.63 11.24
CA LEU A 284 -19.64 19.52 10.71
C LEU A 284 -19.55 19.45 9.18
N LEU A 285 -19.62 20.60 8.49
CA LEU A 285 -19.44 20.69 7.05
C LEU A 285 -18.04 20.24 6.61
N LYS A 286 -16.99 20.64 7.33
CA LYS A 286 -15.61 20.18 7.07
C LYS A 286 -15.49 18.66 7.18
N PHE A 287 -16.07 18.07 8.23
CA PHE A 287 -16.03 16.62 8.40
C PHE A 287 -16.78 15.83 7.33
N LEU A 288 -17.82 16.41 6.72
CA LEU A 288 -18.53 15.77 5.60
C LEU A 288 -17.73 15.80 4.29
N ASP A 289 -16.87 16.81 4.11
CA ASP A 289 -15.97 16.90 2.96
C ASP A 289 -14.72 16.02 3.15
N MET A 290 -14.37 15.72 4.41
CA MET A 290 -13.26 14.83 4.72
C MET A 290 -13.63 13.36 4.52
N ARG A 291 -12.71 12.59 3.92
CA ARG A 291 -12.79 11.14 3.87
C ARG A 291 -12.45 10.55 5.24
N LEU A 292 -13.48 10.34 6.06
CA LEU A 292 -13.38 9.73 7.39
C LEU A 292 -13.81 8.26 7.36
N ARG A 293 -13.57 7.56 8.47
CA ARG A 293 -14.12 6.21 8.69
C ARG A 293 -15.63 6.24 8.68
N ALA A 294 -16.25 5.27 8.02
CA ALA A 294 -17.70 5.20 7.81
C ALA A 294 -18.51 5.31 9.11
N SER A 295 -18.07 4.62 10.17
CA SER A 295 -18.75 4.61 11.47
C SER A 295 -18.77 6.00 12.14
N ILE A 296 -17.71 6.79 11.96
CA ILE A 296 -17.57 8.15 12.50
C ILE A 296 -18.35 9.13 11.62
N HIS A 297 -18.22 8.99 10.30
CA HIS A 297 -18.95 9.81 9.34
C HIS A 297 -20.47 9.69 9.51
N GLU A 298 -20.99 8.47 9.65
CA GLU A 298 -22.41 8.22 9.94
C GLU A 298 -22.84 8.94 11.22
N GLN A 299 -22.02 8.87 12.27
CA GLN A 299 -22.33 9.51 13.55
C GLN A 299 -22.35 11.02 13.47
N LEU A 300 -21.42 11.64 12.74
CA LEU A 300 -21.40 13.09 12.50
C LEU A 300 -22.60 13.56 11.68
N SER A 301 -23.05 12.78 10.70
CA SER A 301 -24.22 13.12 9.88
C SER A 301 -25.51 13.27 10.71
N THR A 302 -25.60 12.59 11.86
CA THR A 302 -26.77 12.71 12.77
C THR A 302 -26.79 14.01 13.59
N LYS A 303 -25.71 14.81 13.58
CA LYS A 303 -25.56 15.96 14.49
C LYS A 303 -26.13 17.27 13.98
N PHE A 304 -26.57 17.36 12.73
CA PHE A 304 -27.23 18.55 12.19
C PHE A 304 -28.44 19.02 13.02
N ASP A 305 -29.24 18.08 13.53
CA ASP A 305 -30.40 18.40 14.36
C ASP A 305 -30.00 19.11 15.67
N LEU A 306 -28.87 18.72 16.28
CA LEU A 306 -28.34 19.38 17.47
C LEU A 306 -27.88 20.81 17.18
N VAL A 307 -27.24 21.02 16.03
CA VAL A 307 -26.82 22.35 15.57
C VAL A 307 -28.04 23.25 15.34
N MET A 308 -29.08 22.74 14.65
CA MET A 308 -30.32 23.50 14.41
C MET A 308 -31.04 23.85 15.71
N ARG A 309 -31.09 22.93 16.68
CA ARG A 309 -31.67 23.21 18.00
C ARG A 309 -30.91 24.33 18.74
N GLN A 310 -29.59 24.38 18.61
CA GLN A 310 -28.78 25.44 19.21
C GLN A 310 -29.02 26.78 18.49
N PHE A 311 -29.10 26.79 17.17
CA PHE A 311 -29.41 28.00 16.39
C PHE A 311 -30.76 28.61 16.78
N ILE A 312 -31.81 27.79 16.97
CA ILE A 312 -33.12 28.26 17.42
C ILE A 312 -33.03 28.91 18.82
N LYS A 313 -32.27 28.31 19.75
CA LYS A 313 -32.06 28.90 21.08
C LYS A 313 -31.39 30.27 21.01
N GLU A 314 -30.38 30.41 20.15
CA GLU A 314 -29.66 31.67 19.93
C GLU A 314 -30.60 32.75 19.36
N ILE A 315 -31.45 32.41 18.39
CA ILE A 315 -32.47 33.33 17.86
C ILE A 315 -33.45 33.77 18.95
N ASN A 316 -34.02 32.84 19.71
CA ASN A 316 -34.99 33.17 20.76
C ASN A 316 -34.38 34.09 21.83
N ALA A 317 -33.12 33.85 22.21
CA ALA A 317 -32.42 34.70 23.16
C ALA A 317 -32.22 36.14 22.63
N ILE A 318 -32.01 36.31 21.32
CA ILE A 318 -31.94 37.62 20.68
C ILE A 318 -33.33 38.27 20.66
N GLU A 319 -34.37 37.53 20.28
CA GLU A 319 -35.76 38.02 20.26
C GLU A 319 -36.21 38.53 21.65
N ASP A 320 -35.87 37.80 22.72
CA ASP A 320 -36.15 38.21 24.10
C ASP A 320 -35.44 39.54 24.45
N GLN A 321 -34.21 39.77 23.96
CA GLN A 321 -33.53 41.05 24.17
C GLN A 321 -34.23 42.22 23.44
N PHE A 322 -34.75 41.99 22.24
CA PHE A 322 -35.45 43.01 21.47
C PHE A 322 -36.86 43.32 21.97
N THR A 323 -37.53 42.37 22.63
CA THR A 323 -38.90 42.55 23.14
C THR A 323 -38.99 43.14 24.54
N VAL A 324 -37.91 43.06 25.34
CA VAL A 324 -37.80 43.66 26.68
C VAL A 324 -37.24 45.11 26.63
N SER A 325 -36.84 45.58 25.45
CA SER A 325 -36.36 46.95 25.17
C SER A 325 -37.49 47.88 24.73
#